data_AF-A0A966H317-F1
#
_entry.id   AF-A0A966H317-F1
#
_cell.length_a   1.000
_cell.length_b   1.000
_cell.length_c   1.000
_cell.angle_alpha   90.00
_cell.angle_beta   90.00
_cell.angle_gamma   90.00
#
_symmetry.space_group_name_H-M   'P 1'
#
loop_
_entity.id
_entity.type
_entity.pdbx_description
1 polymer ?
#
loop_
_entity_poly.entity_id
_entity_poly.type
_entity_poly.pdbx_seq_one_letter_code
_entity_poly.pdbx_strand_id
1 'polypeptide(L)'
;MKSLQRPLLILGAICVAGSLVISCSKGGSSPSTGTNPTPTPTPSPTDPCASKNLAVSGTTTASDACGSGTITITATGSSNFTYSIDGGSFQASNSFTKVTPGDHTITAKDGEGCSKSGSVNVPASQSGPLFAAVKSMMANNCVSCHSAGNLQGGMDWSKDCNIITNSARIKARAVDGSPSFMPQGGELSASDKKKITDWINAGGRYSD
;
A
#
# COMPACT_ATOMS: atom_id res chain seq x y z
N MET A 1 51.12 19.57 11.31
CA MET A 1 51.18 20.89 12.00
C MET A 1 50.61 21.94 11.03
N LYS A 2 49.83 22.92 11.54
CA LYS A 2 48.81 23.78 10.87
C LYS A 2 47.44 23.08 10.87
N SER A 3 46.51 23.23 11.82
CA SER A 3 46.06 24.34 12.69
C SER A 3 45.33 25.48 11.97
N LEU A 4 44.03 25.63 12.32
CA LEU A 4 43.17 26.84 12.33
C LEU A 4 42.62 27.33 10.96
N GLN A 5 41.36 27.73 10.74
CA GLN A 5 40.12 27.90 11.54
C GLN A 5 38.86 27.72 10.68
N ARG A 6 37.73 27.38 11.32
CA ARG A 6 36.35 27.46 10.80
C ARG A 6 35.82 28.90 10.91
N PRO A 7 35.07 29.43 9.93
CA PRO A 7 34.40 30.72 10.09
C PRO A 7 33.12 30.57 10.94
N LEU A 8 33.07 31.42 11.95
CA LEU A 8 31.98 31.71 12.88
C LEU A 8 30.92 32.56 12.15
N LEU A 9 29.68 32.09 12.05
CA LEU A 9 28.55 32.91 11.58
C LEU A 9 27.79 33.49 12.77
N ILE A 10 27.57 34.80 12.68
CA ILE A 10 27.14 35.71 13.74
C ILE A 10 25.62 35.68 13.96
N LEU A 11 25.27 35.86 15.24
CA LEU A 11 24.00 36.23 15.85
C LEU A 11 22.92 36.86 14.95
N GLY A 12 21.71 36.29 15.03
CA GLY A 12 20.44 36.97 14.79
C GLY A 12 19.48 36.67 15.94
N ALA A 13 19.56 37.47 17.02
CA ALA A 13 18.58 37.46 18.08
C ALA A 13 17.31 38.19 17.60
N ILE A 14 16.22 37.46 17.39
CA ILE A 14 14.89 38.05 17.24
C ILE A 14 14.18 37.91 18.58
N CYS A 15 14.11 39.05 19.26
CA CYS A 15 13.28 39.29 20.43
C CYS A 15 11.81 39.26 20.01
N VAL A 16 11.05 38.25 20.42
CA VAL A 16 9.58 38.33 20.39
C VAL A 16 9.12 38.71 21.78
N ALA A 17 8.44 39.85 21.84
CA ALA A 17 7.95 40.51 23.02
C ALA A 17 7.15 39.56 23.93
N GLY A 18 7.45 39.67 25.23
CA GLY A 18 6.65 39.06 26.26
C GLY A 18 5.26 39.66 26.33
N SER A 19 4.30 38.79 26.63
CA SER A 19 3.09 39.17 27.34
C SER A 19 3.08 38.41 28.65
N LEU A 20 3.67 39.05 29.67
CA LEU A 20 3.49 38.75 31.07
C LEU A 20 2.01 39.00 31.40
N VAL A 21 1.22 37.93 31.56
CA VAL A 21 -0.12 38.06 32.14
C VAL A 21 0.03 38.20 33.65
N ILE A 22 -0.12 39.44 34.09
CA ILE A 22 -0.22 39.88 35.48
C ILE A 22 -1.38 39.12 36.15
N SER A 23 -1.05 38.40 37.22
CA SER A 23 -2.01 37.87 38.17
C SER A 23 -2.81 39.03 38.80
N CYS A 24 -4.13 38.99 38.66
CA CYS A 24 -5.05 39.73 39.51
C CYS A 24 -5.69 38.74 40.49
N SER A 25 -5.14 38.67 41.70
CA SER A 25 -5.81 38.11 42.86
C SER A 25 -6.93 39.07 43.28
N LYS A 26 -8.19 38.67 43.09
CA LYS A 26 -9.31 39.25 43.82
C LYS A 26 -9.87 38.20 44.76
N GLY A 27 -9.59 38.40 46.04
CA GLY A 27 -10.29 37.76 47.13
C GLY A 27 -11.77 38.11 47.07
N GLY A 28 -12.60 37.07 47.11
CA GLY A 28 -14.04 37.13 47.21
C GLY A 28 -14.51 35.88 47.92
N SER A 29 -14.41 35.88 49.25
CA SER A 29 -14.97 34.85 50.11
C SER A 29 -16.49 34.99 50.08
N SER A 30 -17.16 34.14 49.32
CA SER A 30 -18.61 33.93 49.41
C SER A 30 -18.85 32.47 49.79
N PRO A 31 -19.47 32.17 50.95
CA PRO A 31 -19.77 30.80 51.34
C PRO A 31 -20.99 30.32 50.54
N SER A 32 -20.74 29.71 49.39
CA SER A 32 -21.75 28.89 48.73
C SER A 32 -21.86 27.57 49.49
N THR A 33 -22.88 27.45 50.36
CA THR A 33 -23.31 26.17 50.96
C THR A 33 -24.12 25.32 49.98
N GLY A 34 -23.72 25.31 48.70
CA GLY A 34 -24.27 24.42 47.70
C GLY A 34 -23.64 23.05 47.83
N THR A 35 -24.42 22.04 48.19
CA THR A 35 -24.05 20.64 48.02
C THR A 35 -23.83 20.40 46.52
N ASN A 36 -22.58 20.47 46.07
CA ASN A 36 -22.21 20.09 44.71
C ASN A 36 -22.61 18.61 44.56
N PRO A 37 -23.61 18.26 43.74
CA PRO A 37 -23.94 16.86 43.54
C PRO A 37 -22.70 16.19 42.94
N THR A 38 -22.19 15.18 43.64
CA THR A 38 -21.12 14.32 43.15
C THR A 38 -21.44 13.95 41.69
N PRO A 39 -20.56 14.21 40.71
CA PRO A 39 -20.81 13.78 39.35
C PRO A 39 -20.99 12.27 39.37
N THR A 40 -22.23 11.81 39.10
CA THR A 40 -22.55 10.40 38.95
C THR A 40 -21.59 9.83 37.91
N PRO A 41 -20.88 8.72 38.17
CA PRO A 41 -19.99 8.14 37.17
C PRO A 41 -20.82 7.81 35.94
N THR A 42 -20.57 8.50 34.84
CA THR A 42 -21.11 8.14 33.52
C THR A 42 -20.70 6.69 33.26
N PRO A 43 -21.65 5.78 32.94
CA PRO A 43 -21.27 4.40 32.64
C PRO A 43 -20.24 4.41 31.52
N SER A 44 -19.08 3.81 31.78
CA SER A 44 -18.04 3.61 30.77
C SER A 44 -18.66 2.86 29.59
N PRO A 45 -18.37 3.23 28.33
CA PRO A 45 -18.89 2.51 27.17
C PRO A 45 -18.58 1.02 27.34
N THR A 46 -19.65 0.20 27.40
CA THR A 46 -19.52 -1.25 27.51
C THR A 46 -18.88 -1.77 26.23
N ASP A 47 -17.82 -2.57 26.35
CA ASP A 47 -17.21 -3.22 25.20
C ASP A 47 -18.28 -4.03 24.44
N PRO A 48 -18.60 -3.68 23.18
CA PRO A 48 -19.62 -4.38 22.40
C PRO A 48 -19.26 -5.86 22.15
N CYS A 49 -18.01 -6.26 22.37
CA CYS A 49 -17.54 -7.63 22.22
C CYS A 49 -17.61 -8.47 23.49
N ALA A 50 -17.90 -7.90 24.66
CA ALA A 50 -17.74 -8.58 25.95
C ALA A 50 -18.56 -9.87 26.11
N SER A 51 -19.71 -9.98 25.43
CA SER A 51 -20.61 -11.14 25.49
C SER A 51 -20.54 -12.05 24.27
N LYS A 52 -19.65 -11.78 23.32
CA LYS A 52 -19.66 -12.44 22.01
C LYS A 52 -18.42 -13.28 21.75
N ASN A 53 -18.62 -14.48 21.22
CA ASN A 53 -17.54 -15.33 20.73
C ASN A 53 -17.35 -15.14 19.21
N LEU A 54 -16.93 -13.94 18.80
CA LEU A 54 -16.62 -13.68 17.40
C LEU A 54 -15.32 -14.39 17.01
N ALA A 55 -15.37 -15.10 15.89
CA ALA A 55 -14.19 -15.61 15.21
C ALA A 55 -14.11 -15.05 13.79
N VAL A 56 -12.90 -14.79 13.32
CA VAL A 56 -12.62 -14.32 11.97
C VAL A 56 -11.49 -15.15 11.37
N SER A 57 -11.68 -15.58 10.13
CA SER A 57 -10.69 -16.27 9.32
C SER A 57 -10.80 -15.83 7.87
N GLY A 58 -9.84 -16.20 7.04
CA GLY A 58 -9.94 -15.93 5.61
C GLY A 58 -9.23 -16.98 4.78
N THR A 59 -9.67 -17.09 3.54
CA THR A 59 -9.01 -17.88 2.50
C THR A 59 -8.46 -16.93 1.44
N THR A 60 -7.34 -17.32 0.84
CA THR A 60 -6.62 -16.49 -0.13
C THR A 60 -6.33 -17.26 -1.41
N THR A 61 -6.21 -16.52 -2.52
CA THR A 61 -5.60 -17.02 -3.75
C THR A 61 -4.23 -16.39 -3.92
N ALA A 62 -3.33 -17.06 -4.63
CA ALA A 62 -2.04 -16.48 -4.97
C ALA A 62 -2.20 -15.23 -5.83
N SER A 63 -1.31 -14.26 -5.64
CA SER A 63 -1.32 -12.99 -6.33
C SER A 63 -0.07 -12.84 -7.19
N ASP A 64 -0.24 -12.44 -8.44
CA ASP A 64 0.89 -12.03 -9.27
C ASP A 64 1.39 -10.63 -8.89
N ALA A 65 2.43 -10.17 -9.60
CA ALA A 65 2.97 -8.83 -9.40
C ALA A 65 2.00 -7.69 -9.81
N CYS A 66 0.86 -7.99 -10.44
CA CYS A 66 -0.23 -7.05 -10.71
C CYS A 66 -1.29 -7.04 -9.60
N GLY A 67 -1.13 -7.85 -8.55
CA GLY A 67 -2.08 -7.90 -7.46
C GLY A 67 -3.31 -8.75 -7.77
N SER A 68 -3.24 -9.78 -8.61
CA SER A 68 -4.43 -10.57 -8.98
C SER A 68 -5.09 -11.40 -7.87
N GLY A 69 -4.49 -11.46 -6.68
CA GLY A 69 -4.98 -12.23 -5.54
C GLY A 69 -6.32 -11.77 -5.00
N THR A 70 -6.94 -12.66 -4.24
CA THR A 70 -8.20 -12.43 -3.54
C THR A 70 -8.10 -12.83 -2.07
N ILE A 71 -8.92 -12.17 -1.25
CA ILE A 71 -9.19 -12.57 0.13
C ILE A 71 -10.70 -12.76 0.26
N THR A 72 -11.12 -13.90 0.82
CA THR A 72 -12.52 -14.11 1.25
C THR A 72 -12.55 -14.26 2.76
N ILE A 73 -13.24 -13.34 3.44
CA ILE A 73 -13.35 -13.34 4.90
C ILE A 73 -14.54 -14.18 5.35
N THR A 74 -14.33 -14.99 6.39
CA THR A 74 -15.39 -15.70 7.09
C THR A 74 -15.46 -15.19 8.53
N ALA A 75 -16.66 -14.85 8.99
CA ALA A 75 -16.91 -14.43 10.37
C ALA A 75 -18.05 -15.24 10.98
N THR A 76 -17.93 -15.58 12.26
CA THR A 76 -18.96 -16.32 13.01
C THR A 76 -19.17 -15.69 14.39
N GLY A 77 -20.20 -16.14 15.11
CA GLY A 77 -20.50 -15.68 16.48
C GLY A 77 -21.41 -14.44 16.56
N SER A 78 -21.85 -13.90 15.42
CA SER A 78 -22.88 -12.85 15.33
C SER A 78 -23.51 -12.79 13.92
N SER A 79 -24.17 -11.68 13.57
CA SER A 79 -24.82 -11.45 12.28
C SER A 79 -24.62 -10.01 11.79
N ASN A 80 -25.06 -9.74 10.55
CA ASN A 80 -24.94 -8.42 9.89
C ASN A 80 -23.50 -7.89 9.84
N PHE A 81 -22.57 -8.79 9.53
CA PHE A 81 -21.16 -8.44 9.42
C PHE A 81 -20.88 -7.52 8.23
N THR A 82 -19.98 -6.58 8.48
CA THR A 82 -19.24 -5.82 7.48
C THR A 82 -17.76 -6.15 7.61
N TYR A 83 -17.03 -6.01 6.51
CA TYR A 83 -15.67 -6.50 6.37
C TYR A 83 -14.73 -5.41 5.88
N SER A 84 -13.49 -5.46 6.33
CA SER A 84 -12.41 -4.56 5.89
C SER A 84 -11.10 -5.35 5.81
N ILE A 85 -10.20 -4.90 4.93
CA ILE A 85 -8.80 -5.33 4.91
C ILE A 85 -7.90 -4.11 5.15
N ASP A 86 -6.83 -4.31 5.91
CA ASP A 86 -5.76 -3.34 6.17
C ASP A 86 -6.25 -1.96 6.65
N GLY A 87 -7.34 -1.94 7.41
CA GLY A 87 -7.92 -0.71 7.94
C GLY A 87 -8.68 0.13 6.90
N GLY A 88 -8.97 -0.42 5.72
CA GLY A 88 -9.80 0.22 4.71
C GLY A 88 -11.28 0.36 5.12
N SER A 89 -12.08 0.92 4.23
CA SER A 89 -13.53 1.09 4.45
C SER A 89 -14.24 -0.26 4.63
N PHE A 90 -15.20 -0.29 5.56
CA PHE A 90 -16.06 -1.45 5.75
C PHE A 90 -17.06 -1.60 4.61
N GLN A 91 -17.23 -2.83 4.11
CA GLN A 91 -18.20 -3.19 3.08
C GLN A 91 -18.99 -4.44 3.47
N ALA A 92 -20.19 -4.61 2.92
CA ALA A 92 -21.01 -5.79 3.19
C ALA A 92 -20.48 -7.08 2.52
N SER A 93 -19.85 -6.94 1.34
CA SER A 93 -19.20 -8.07 0.67
C SER A 93 -17.99 -8.55 1.45
N ASN A 94 -17.89 -9.86 1.65
CA ASN A 94 -16.75 -10.48 2.32
C ASN A 94 -15.61 -10.84 1.36
N SER A 95 -15.74 -10.52 0.06
CA SER A 95 -14.73 -10.80 -0.95
C SER A 95 -13.99 -9.53 -1.37
N PHE A 96 -12.67 -9.61 -1.35
CA PHE A 96 -11.73 -8.59 -1.78
C PHE A 96 -10.93 -9.12 -2.96
N THR A 97 -10.80 -8.30 -4.01
CA THR A 97 -10.05 -8.62 -5.22
C THR A 97 -8.95 -7.59 -5.40
N LYS A 98 -8.02 -7.86 -6.32
CA LYS A 98 -6.87 -6.99 -6.59
C LYS A 98 -5.93 -6.84 -5.38
N VAL A 99 -5.80 -7.91 -4.59
CA VAL A 99 -4.98 -7.92 -3.38
C VAL A 99 -3.55 -8.34 -3.73
N THR A 100 -2.57 -7.52 -3.33
CA THR A 100 -1.14 -7.81 -3.55
C THR A 100 -0.66 -8.99 -2.71
N PRO A 101 0.48 -9.63 -3.04
CA PRO A 101 1.10 -10.60 -2.15
C PRO A 101 1.51 -9.98 -0.81
N GLY A 102 1.39 -10.74 0.28
CA GLY A 102 1.80 -10.33 1.62
C GLY A 102 0.83 -10.71 2.72
N ASP A 103 1.15 -10.29 3.94
CA ASP A 103 0.25 -10.42 5.08
C ASP A 103 -0.76 -9.26 5.10
N HIS A 104 -2.03 -9.61 5.28
CA HIS A 104 -3.15 -8.68 5.32
C HIS A 104 -3.92 -8.82 6.62
N THR A 105 -4.28 -7.69 7.21
CA THR A 105 -5.15 -7.66 8.37
C THR A 105 -6.60 -7.69 7.90
N ILE A 106 -7.31 -8.78 8.17
CA ILE A 106 -8.75 -8.88 7.91
C ILE A 106 -9.52 -8.46 9.15
N THR A 107 -10.60 -7.72 8.97
CA THR A 107 -11.46 -7.27 10.08
C THR A 107 -12.91 -7.52 9.74
N ALA A 108 -13.64 -8.14 10.68
CA ALA A 108 -15.09 -8.26 10.64
C ALA A 108 -15.68 -7.39 11.76
N LYS A 109 -16.77 -6.68 11.46
CA LYS A 109 -17.54 -5.88 12.41
C LYS A 109 -19.01 -6.24 12.28
N ASP A 110 -19.63 -6.66 13.38
CA ASP A 110 -21.05 -7.01 13.40
C ASP A 110 -21.97 -5.78 13.43
N GLY A 111 -23.28 -6.02 13.37
CA GLY A 111 -24.29 -4.95 13.38
C GLY A 111 -24.41 -4.18 14.70
N GLU A 112 -23.86 -4.71 15.81
CA GLU A 112 -23.86 -4.07 17.13
C GLU A 112 -22.55 -3.34 17.43
N GLY A 113 -21.60 -3.38 16.50
CA GLY A 113 -20.35 -2.66 16.57
C GLY A 113 -19.18 -3.44 17.17
N CYS A 114 -19.34 -4.71 17.53
CA CYS A 114 -18.22 -5.54 17.93
C CYS A 114 -17.34 -5.85 16.72
N SER A 115 -16.03 -5.66 16.86
CA SER A 115 -15.06 -5.90 15.80
C SER A 115 -13.97 -6.87 16.23
N LYS A 116 -13.63 -7.81 15.34
CA LYS A 116 -12.50 -8.73 15.48
C LYS A 116 -11.64 -8.71 14.23
N SER A 117 -10.34 -8.78 14.45
CA SER A 117 -9.33 -8.85 13.41
C SER A 117 -8.58 -10.17 13.43
N GLY A 118 -8.09 -10.57 12.25
CA GLY A 118 -7.20 -11.70 12.03
C GLY A 118 -6.16 -11.34 10.97
N SER A 119 -5.19 -12.23 10.77
CA SER A 119 -4.16 -12.09 9.73
C SER A 119 -4.27 -13.23 8.74
N VAL A 120 -4.13 -12.92 7.45
CA VAL A 120 -4.04 -13.92 6.37
C VAL A 120 -2.89 -13.56 5.45
N ASN A 121 -2.23 -14.58 4.90
CA ASN A 121 -1.18 -14.38 3.91
C ASN A 121 -1.75 -14.63 2.51
N VAL A 122 -1.53 -13.67 1.62
CA VAL A 122 -1.73 -13.82 0.18
C VAL A 122 -0.39 -14.23 -0.43
N PRO A 123 -0.24 -15.49 -0.87
CA PRO A 123 1.04 -15.95 -1.39
C PRO A 123 1.36 -15.27 -2.73
N ALA A 124 2.64 -15.02 -2.98
CA ALA A 124 3.10 -14.59 -4.30
C ALA A 124 3.03 -15.76 -5.29
N SER A 125 2.46 -15.53 -6.46
CA SER A 125 2.55 -16.46 -7.58
C SER A 125 4.00 -16.58 -8.06
N GLN A 126 4.37 -17.74 -8.57
CA GLN A 126 5.65 -17.92 -9.24
C GLN A 126 5.54 -17.48 -10.70
N SER A 127 6.53 -16.73 -11.20
CA SER A 127 6.58 -16.39 -12.63
C SER A 127 6.85 -17.63 -13.47
N GLY A 128 6.15 -17.74 -14.61
CA GLY A 128 6.43 -18.76 -15.61
C GLY A 128 7.78 -18.54 -16.32
N PRO A 129 8.37 -19.58 -16.92
CA PRO A 129 9.65 -19.47 -17.63
C PRO A 129 9.66 -18.47 -18.79
N LEU A 130 8.55 -18.29 -19.54
CA LEU A 130 8.55 -17.35 -20.67
C LEU A 130 8.54 -15.91 -20.17
N PHE A 131 7.72 -15.60 -19.16
CA PHE A 131 7.76 -14.29 -18.50
C PHE A 131 9.13 -14.00 -17.88
N ALA A 132 9.75 -14.98 -17.21
CA ALA A 132 11.08 -14.83 -16.63
C ALA A 132 12.14 -14.48 -17.70
N ALA A 133 12.07 -15.11 -18.87
CA ALA A 133 12.96 -14.81 -20.00
C ALA A 133 12.76 -13.38 -20.53
N VAL A 134 11.51 -12.91 -20.64
CA VAL A 134 11.19 -11.53 -21.04
C VAL A 134 11.68 -10.53 -19.98
N LYS A 135 11.45 -10.81 -18.69
CA LYS A 135 11.90 -9.95 -17.59
C LYS A 135 13.42 -9.76 -17.58
N SER A 136 14.17 -10.85 -17.77
CA SER A 136 15.64 -10.78 -17.87
C SER A 136 16.09 -9.94 -19.07
N MET A 137 15.43 -10.11 -20.22
CA MET A 137 15.71 -9.31 -21.42
C MET A 137 15.39 -7.82 -21.22
N MET A 138 14.25 -7.49 -20.60
CA MET A 138 13.85 -6.12 -20.26
C MET A 138 14.87 -5.46 -19.33
N ALA A 139 15.36 -6.20 -18.33
CA ALA A 139 16.38 -5.72 -17.40
C ALA A 139 17.67 -5.29 -18.12
N ASN A 140 18.12 -6.10 -19.08
CA ASN A 140 19.38 -5.84 -19.80
C ASN A 140 19.25 -4.74 -20.86
N ASN A 141 18.11 -4.64 -21.53
CA ASN A 141 17.97 -3.80 -22.72
C ASN A 141 17.14 -2.53 -22.52
N CYS A 142 16.36 -2.43 -21.43
CA CYS A 142 15.32 -1.40 -21.31
C CYS A 142 15.35 -0.64 -19.98
N VAL A 143 15.69 -1.27 -18.87
CA VAL A 143 15.56 -0.67 -17.52
C VAL A 143 16.46 0.55 -17.31
N SER A 144 17.64 0.62 -17.96
CA SER A 144 18.54 1.79 -17.85
C SER A 144 17.88 3.11 -18.32
N CYS A 145 16.95 3.03 -19.28
CA CYS A 145 16.20 4.19 -19.81
C CYS A 145 14.75 4.28 -19.32
N HIS A 146 14.22 3.21 -18.72
CA HIS A 146 12.81 3.06 -18.34
C HIS A 146 12.70 2.45 -16.95
N SER A 147 13.12 3.22 -15.95
CA SER A 147 13.02 2.86 -14.53
C SER A 147 12.40 3.99 -13.73
N ALA A 148 12.05 3.74 -12.47
CA ALA A 148 11.54 4.78 -11.56
C ALA A 148 12.43 6.04 -11.50
N GLY A 149 13.76 5.89 -11.65
CA GLY A 149 14.71 7.01 -11.68
C GLY A 149 14.95 7.62 -13.06
N ASN A 150 14.46 7.00 -14.13
CA ASN A 150 14.60 7.46 -15.51
C ASN A 150 13.39 6.97 -16.33
N LEU A 151 12.30 7.75 -16.33
CA LEU A 151 11.02 7.37 -16.93
C LEU A 151 10.88 7.84 -18.38
N GLN A 152 11.85 7.52 -19.25
CA GLN A 152 11.72 7.91 -20.67
C GLN A 152 10.45 7.28 -21.26
N GLY A 153 9.64 8.09 -21.95
CA GLY A 153 8.37 7.63 -22.50
C GLY A 153 7.34 7.17 -21.46
N GLY A 154 7.51 7.55 -20.20
CA GLY A 154 6.56 7.34 -19.09
C GLY A 154 6.47 5.91 -18.57
N MET A 155 7.45 5.04 -18.88
CA MET A 155 7.40 3.63 -18.52
C MET A 155 8.51 3.24 -17.53
N ASP A 156 8.17 2.37 -16.58
CA ASP A 156 9.11 1.68 -15.71
C ASP A 156 9.05 0.17 -16.00
N TRP A 157 9.99 -0.33 -16.79
CA TRP A 157 10.09 -1.75 -17.15
C TRP A 157 10.74 -2.60 -16.06
N SER A 158 11.16 -2.01 -14.94
CA SER A 158 11.58 -2.79 -13.76
C SER A 158 10.40 -3.41 -13.00
N LYS A 159 9.17 -2.98 -13.32
CA LYS A 159 7.93 -3.49 -12.71
C LYS A 159 7.31 -4.57 -13.58
N ASP A 160 7.16 -5.75 -13.01
CA ASP A 160 6.54 -6.90 -13.68
C ASP A 160 5.14 -6.57 -14.21
N CYS A 161 4.32 -5.86 -13.42
CA CYS A 161 2.98 -5.50 -13.87
C CYS A 161 2.99 -4.54 -15.07
N ASN A 162 3.97 -3.64 -15.16
CA ASN A 162 4.11 -2.78 -16.34
C ASN A 162 4.45 -3.61 -17.58
N ILE A 163 5.32 -4.61 -17.45
CA ILE A 163 5.65 -5.54 -18.55
C ILE A 163 4.39 -6.26 -19.03
N ILE A 164 3.62 -6.86 -18.12
CA ILE A 164 2.40 -7.63 -18.43
C ILE A 164 1.35 -6.73 -19.11
N THR A 165 0.98 -5.64 -18.45
CA THR A 165 -0.12 -4.75 -18.89
C THR A 165 0.19 -4.02 -20.20
N ASN A 166 1.47 -3.93 -20.58
CA ASN A 166 1.92 -3.27 -21.81
C ASN A 166 2.56 -4.24 -22.81
N SER A 167 2.25 -5.53 -22.73
CA SER A 167 2.75 -6.56 -23.66
C SER A 167 2.56 -6.19 -25.14
N ALA A 168 1.41 -5.63 -25.50
CA ALA A 168 1.14 -5.13 -26.85
C ALA A 168 2.06 -3.97 -27.27
N ARG A 169 2.33 -3.02 -26.36
CA ARG A 169 3.27 -1.92 -26.60
C ARG A 169 4.70 -2.44 -26.76
N ILE A 170 5.10 -3.40 -25.94
CA ILE A 170 6.41 -4.06 -26.02
C ILE A 170 6.56 -4.73 -27.39
N LYS A 171 5.56 -5.52 -27.83
CA LYS A 171 5.58 -6.13 -29.17
C LYS A 171 5.69 -5.08 -30.27
N ALA A 172 4.80 -4.08 -30.25
CA ALA A 172 4.75 -3.08 -31.31
C ALA A 172 6.10 -2.35 -31.47
N ARG A 173 6.75 -1.98 -30.37
CA ARG A 173 7.97 -1.15 -30.39
C ARG A 173 9.25 -1.98 -30.52
N ALA A 174 9.34 -3.10 -29.82
CA ALA A 174 10.58 -3.88 -29.72
C ALA A 174 10.66 -5.01 -30.76
N VAL A 175 9.52 -5.48 -31.27
CA VAL A 175 9.44 -6.54 -32.28
C VAL A 175 9.06 -5.97 -33.64
N ASP A 176 7.94 -5.25 -33.71
CA ASP A 176 7.32 -4.84 -34.98
C ASP A 176 7.85 -3.50 -35.52
N GLY A 177 8.51 -2.70 -34.67
CA GLY A 177 9.04 -1.39 -35.05
C GLY A 177 7.99 -0.32 -35.32
N SER A 178 6.81 -0.41 -34.73
CA SER A 178 5.70 0.52 -34.92
C SER A 178 5.43 1.40 -33.69
N PRO A 179 5.37 2.75 -33.81
CA PRO A 179 5.68 3.54 -35.02
C PRO A 179 7.18 3.67 -35.35
N SER A 180 8.06 3.12 -34.50
CA SER A 180 9.50 3.05 -34.70
C SER A 180 10.07 1.95 -33.80
N PHE A 181 11.25 1.44 -34.11
CA PHE A 181 11.94 0.51 -33.22
C PHE A 181 12.35 1.18 -31.91
N MET A 182 12.33 0.37 -30.84
CA MET A 182 12.91 0.66 -29.54
C MET A 182 13.70 -0.58 -29.08
N PRO A 183 14.95 -0.46 -28.60
CA PRO A 183 15.72 0.77 -28.31
C PRO A 183 16.05 1.65 -29.53
N GLN A 184 16.20 2.97 -29.31
CA GLN A 184 16.67 3.89 -30.36
C GLN A 184 18.20 3.73 -30.52
N GLY A 185 18.66 3.38 -31.73
CA GLY A 185 20.09 3.17 -32.03
C GLY A 185 20.50 1.72 -32.26
N GLY A 186 19.57 0.76 -32.13
CA GLY A 186 19.79 -0.63 -32.48
C GLY A 186 18.58 -1.48 -32.07
N GLU A 187 18.10 -2.32 -32.98
CA GLU A 187 17.02 -3.26 -32.69
C GLU A 187 17.48 -4.34 -31.70
N LEU A 188 16.53 -4.92 -30.97
CA LEU A 188 16.80 -6.12 -30.19
C LEU A 188 17.30 -7.26 -31.10
N SER A 189 18.13 -8.13 -30.52
CA SER A 189 18.56 -9.36 -31.19
C SER A 189 17.37 -10.22 -31.62
N ALA A 190 17.52 -11.02 -32.67
CA ALA A 190 16.48 -11.96 -33.11
C ALA A 190 16.04 -12.91 -31.98
N SER A 191 16.98 -13.35 -31.13
CA SER A 191 16.69 -14.17 -29.95
C SER A 191 15.87 -13.43 -28.90
N ASP A 192 16.11 -12.14 -28.67
CA ASP A 192 15.35 -11.36 -27.69
C ASP A 192 13.95 -11.01 -28.20
N LYS A 193 13.82 -10.69 -29.49
CA LYS A 193 12.51 -10.57 -30.13
C LYS A 193 11.71 -11.87 -30.01
N LYS A 194 12.37 -13.02 -30.17
CA LYS A 194 11.72 -14.33 -30.03
C LYS A 194 11.17 -14.57 -28.62
N LYS A 195 11.89 -14.19 -27.56
CA LYS A 195 11.39 -14.29 -26.17
C LYS A 195 10.07 -13.54 -26.00
N ILE A 196 9.98 -12.32 -26.54
CA ILE A 196 8.76 -11.50 -26.49
C ILE A 196 7.63 -12.18 -27.24
N THR A 197 7.88 -12.65 -28.48
CA THR A 197 6.83 -13.29 -29.28
C THR A 197 6.35 -14.60 -28.68
N ASP A 198 7.26 -15.44 -28.16
CA ASP A 198 6.89 -16.72 -27.53
C ASP A 198 6.00 -16.47 -26.30
N TRP A 199 6.40 -15.53 -25.43
CA TRP A 199 5.63 -15.16 -24.25
C TRP A 199 4.25 -14.59 -24.60
N ILE A 200 4.15 -13.73 -25.61
CA ILE A 200 2.87 -13.17 -26.05
C ILE A 200 1.97 -14.24 -26.68
N ASN A 201 2.54 -15.14 -27.50
CA ASN A 201 1.80 -16.25 -28.09
C ASN A 201 1.27 -17.22 -27.03
N ALA A 202 1.97 -17.37 -25.90
CA ALA A 202 1.50 -18.11 -24.72
C ALA A 202 0.47 -17.34 -23.87
N GLY A 203 0.10 -16.12 -24.27
CA GLY A 203 -0.95 -15.32 -23.63
C GLY A 203 -0.45 -14.11 -22.85
N GLY A 204 0.86 -13.85 -22.79
CA GLY A 204 1.43 -12.63 -22.21
C GLY A 204 1.17 -12.46 -20.71
N ARG A 205 1.13 -13.57 -19.96
CA ARG A 205 0.77 -13.62 -18.53
C ARG A 205 2.00 -13.70 -17.63
N TYR A 206 1.81 -13.46 -16.33
CA TYR A 206 2.88 -13.61 -15.33
C TYR A 206 3.30 -15.07 -15.13
N SER A 207 2.31 -15.96 -15.09
CA SER A 207 2.46 -17.41 -15.08
C SER A 207 2.11 -17.97 -16.45
N ASP A 208 2.94 -18.88 -16.95
CA ASP A 208 2.80 -19.59 -18.23
C ASP A 208 3.16 -21.07 -18.07
#